data_AF-A0A9Q0NAK8-F1
#
_entry.id   AF-A0A9Q0NAK8-F1
#
_cell.length_a   1.000
_cell.length_b   1.000
_cell.length_c   1.000
_cell.angle_alpha   90.00
_cell.angle_beta   90.00
_cell.angle_gamma   90.00
#
_symmetry.space_group_name_H-M   'P 1'
#
loop_
_entity.id
_entity.type
_entity.pdbx_description
1 polymer ?
#
loop_
_entity_poly.entity_id
_entity_poly.type
_entity_poly.pdbx_seq_one_letter_code
_entity_poly.pdbx_strand_id
1 'polypeptide(L)'
;STNRLEESKNIFDTIVNNSTFQGNPNSLLDVHEFILAMFLNVRRNRDIAIYHHFTTAVDTNNIQHVFRDVKANILNNNLIALNLH
;
A
#
# COMPACT_ATOMS: atom_id res chain seq x y z
N SER A 1 -10.51 10.55 21.64
CA SER A 1 -10.36 9.30 20.85
C SER A 1 -10.69 9.62 19.41
N THR A 2 -9.80 9.28 18.47
CA THR A 2 -10.02 9.58 17.05
C THR A 2 -10.96 8.54 16.43
N ASN A 3 -11.98 9.00 15.71
CA ASN A 3 -12.95 8.12 15.06
C ASN A 3 -12.37 7.61 13.74
N ARG A 4 -11.91 6.35 13.71
CA ARG A 4 -11.31 5.73 12.52
C ARG A 4 -12.27 5.66 11.32
N LEU A 5 -13.58 5.61 11.56
CA LEU A 5 -14.59 5.66 10.49
C LEU A 5 -14.61 7.04 9.84
N GLU A 6 -14.49 8.10 10.66
CA GLU A 6 -14.45 9.48 10.18
C GLU A 6 -13.17 9.76 9.38
N GLU A 7 -12.02 9.28 9.85
CA GLU A 7 -10.77 9.34 9.07
C GLU A 7 -10.90 8.61 7.74
N SER A 8 -11.48 7.41 7.73
CA SER A 8 -11.67 6.64 6.50
C SER A 8 -12.57 7.38 5.50
N LYS A 9 -13.60 8.09 5.98
CA LYS A 9 -14.46 8.92 5.12
C LYS A 9 -13.71 10.11 4.56
N ASN A 10 -12.96 10.84 5.39
CA ASN A 10 -12.18 11.99 4.93
C ASN A 10 -11.12 11.60 3.90
N ILE A 11 -10.47 10.44 4.06
CA ILE A 11 -9.53 9.89 3.07
C ILE A 11 -10.28 9.57 1.76
N PHE A 12 -11.42 8.89 1.84
CA PHE A 12 -12.24 8.57 0.68
C PHE A 12 -12.69 9.83 -0.07
N ASP A 13 -13.23 10.82 0.65
CA ASP A 13 -13.65 12.10 0.08
C ASP A 13 -12.48 12.85 -0.56
N THR A 14 -11.30 12.81 0.05
CA THR A 14 -10.09 13.41 -0.52
C THR A 14 -9.69 12.74 -1.83
N ILE A 15 -9.87 11.42 -1.95
CA ILE A 15 -9.55 10.67 -3.17
C ILE A 15 -10.59 10.91 -4.27
N VAL A 16 -11.88 10.77 -3.94
CA VAL A 16 -12.98 10.94 -4.91
C VAL A 16 -13.03 12.37 -5.46
N ASN A 17 -12.71 13.37 -4.64
CA ASN A 17 -12.65 14.76 -5.06
C ASN A 17 -11.27 15.21 -5.53
N ASN A 18 -10.30 14.29 -5.65
CA ASN A 18 -8.98 14.63 -6.18
C ASN A 18 -9.10 14.90 -7.68
N SER A 19 -8.79 16.12 -8.12
CA SER A 19 -8.89 16.53 -9.53
C SER A 19 -7.97 15.76 -10.49
N THR A 20 -6.97 15.03 -9.97
CA THR A 20 -6.06 14.20 -10.76
C THR A 20 -6.49 12.73 -10.84
N PHE A 21 -7.51 12.32 -10.08
CA PHE A 21 -8.07 10.98 -10.18
C PHE A 21 -8.90 10.86 -11.46
N GLN A 22 -8.55 9.90 -12.32
CA GLN A 22 -9.22 9.66 -13.61
C GLN A 22 -9.91 8.28 -13.68
N GLY A 23 -9.90 7.52 -12.58
CA GLY A 23 -10.51 6.19 -12.50
C GLY A 23 -11.98 6.20 -12.08
N ASN A 24 -12.58 5.02 -11.95
CA ASN A 24 -13.91 4.86 -11.39
C ASN A 24 -13.86 4.93 -9.85
N PRO A 25 -14.52 5.91 -9.19
CA PRO A 25 -14.46 6.06 -7.73
C PRO A 25 -15.15 4.91 -6.97
N ASN A 26 -15.97 4.12 -7.63
CA ASN A 26 -16.60 2.91 -7.07
C ASN A 26 -15.79 1.64 -7.35
N SER A 27 -14.68 1.73 -8.09
CA SER A 27 -13.75 0.62 -8.32
C SER A 27 -12.69 0.62 -7.23
N LEU A 28 -12.71 -0.41 -6.39
CA LEU A 28 -11.68 -0.58 -5.34
C LEU A 28 -10.28 -0.64 -5.94
N LEU A 29 -10.13 -1.27 -7.11
CA LEU A 29 -8.85 -1.38 -7.81
C LEU A 29 -8.35 0.00 -8.26
N ASP A 30 -9.18 0.79 -8.93
CA ASP A 30 -8.77 2.10 -9.45
C ASP A 30 -8.38 3.04 -8.31
N VAL A 31 -9.12 2.99 -7.21
CA VAL A 31 -8.84 3.76 -6.00
C VAL A 31 -7.53 3.29 -5.35
N HIS A 32 -7.32 1.98 -5.21
CA HIS A 32 -6.08 1.42 -4.67
C HIS A 32 -4.86 1.83 -5.49
N GLU A 33 -4.90 1.65 -6.81
CA GLU A 33 -3.81 2.00 -7.72
C GLU A 33 -3.52 3.50 -7.70
N PHE A 34 -4.55 4.35 -7.63
CA PHE A 34 -4.35 5.79 -7.51
C PHE A 34 -3.64 6.17 -6.21
N ILE A 35 -4.09 5.65 -5.06
CA ILE A 35 -3.44 5.90 -3.77
C ILE A 35 -1.98 5.44 -3.82
N LEU A 36 -1.73 4.22 -4.31
CA LEU A 36 -0.38 3.68 -4.44
C LEU A 36 0.50 4.59 -5.31
N ALA A 37 -0.01 5.02 -6.47
CA ALA A 37 0.69 5.93 -7.36
C ALA A 37 1.02 7.26 -6.66
N MET A 38 0.12 7.82 -5.84
CA MET A 38 0.42 9.02 -5.05
C MET A 38 1.63 8.82 -4.14
N PHE A 39 1.73 7.69 -3.43
CA PHE A 39 2.90 7.37 -2.59
C PHE A 39 4.17 7.16 -3.41
N LEU A 40 4.09 6.41 -4.51
CA LEU A 40 5.24 6.10 -5.36
C LEU A 40 5.80 7.34 -6.06
N ASN A 41 4.95 8.30 -6.42
CA ASN A 41 5.34 9.51 -7.16
C ASN A 41 6.14 10.53 -6.34
N VAL A 42 6.02 10.51 -5.00
CA VAL A 42 6.78 11.39 -4.08
C VAL A 42 8.27 11.03 -4.00
N ARG A 43 8.65 9.84 -4.48
CA ARG A 43 10.00 9.30 -4.32
C ARG A 43 11.04 10.05 -5.16
N ARG A 44 12.20 10.30 -4.55
CA ARG A 44 13.39 10.86 -5.21
C ARG A 44 14.09 9.85 -6.12
N ASN A 45 14.26 8.62 -5.66
CA ASN A 45 14.84 7.52 -6.44
C ASN A 45 13.73 6.51 -6.79
N ARG A 46 13.48 6.34 -8.09
CA ARG A 46 12.43 5.47 -8.64
C ARG A 46 12.97 4.14 -9.18
N ASP A 47 14.28 3.93 -9.17
CA ASP A 47 14.93 2.73 -9.71
C ASP A 47 14.77 1.51 -8.79
N ILE A 48 14.52 1.75 -7.50
CA ILE A 48 14.26 0.70 -6.51
C ILE A 48 12.76 0.41 -6.48
N ALA A 49 12.33 -0.82 -6.77
CA ALA A 49 10.92 -1.18 -6.60
C ALA A 49 10.50 -1.10 -5.11
N ILE A 50 9.33 -0.52 -4.82
CA ILE A 50 8.76 -0.59 -3.46
C ILE A 50 7.84 -1.81 -3.38
N TYR A 51 8.17 -2.68 -2.45
CA TYR A 51 7.30 -3.76 -2.03
C TYR A 51 6.17 -3.21 -1.16
N HIS A 52 4.92 -3.48 -1.53
CA HIS A 52 3.75 -2.91 -0.88
C HIS A 52 2.63 -3.95 -0.75
N HIS A 53 1.73 -3.74 0.22
CA HIS A 53 0.52 -4.53 0.41
C HIS A 53 -0.61 -3.62 0.87
N PHE A 54 -1.82 -3.89 0.41
CA PHE A 54 -3.04 -3.34 1.02
C PHE A 54 -3.43 -4.26 2.17
N THR A 55 -3.66 -3.67 3.35
CA THR A 55 -3.97 -4.42 4.57
C THR A 55 -5.29 -3.97 5.17
N THR A 56 -5.99 -4.93 5.78
CA THR A 56 -7.06 -4.66 6.74
C THR A 56 -6.52 -5.03 8.12
N ALA A 57 -6.04 -4.04 8.87
CA ALA A 57 -5.32 -4.27 10.13
C ALA A 57 -6.10 -5.07 11.20
N VAL A 58 -7.43 -5.07 11.13
CA VAL A 58 -8.31 -5.82 12.05
C VAL A 58 -8.58 -7.25 11.57
N ASP A 59 -8.24 -7.58 10.33
CA ASP A 59 -8.36 -8.93 9.78
C ASP A 59 -7.07 -9.71 10.06
N THR A 60 -7.16 -10.64 11.01
CA THR A 60 -6.03 -11.49 11.40
C THR A 60 -5.49 -12.33 10.25
N ASN A 61 -6.35 -12.84 9.36
CA ASN A 61 -5.91 -13.67 8.24
C ASN A 61 -5.15 -12.83 7.21
N ASN A 62 -5.63 -11.62 6.91
CA ASN A 62 -4.94 -10.68 6.05
C ASN A 62 -3.53 -10.37 6.60
N ILE A 63 -3.43 -10.06 7.89
CA ILE A 63 -2.13 -9.72 8.51
C ILE A 63 -1.19 -10.93 8.57
N GLN A 64 -1.69 -12.14 8.85
CA GLN A 64 -0.86 -13.34 8.82
C GLN A 64 -0.27 -13.63 7.44
N HIS A 65 -1.06 -13.44 6.37
CA HIS A 65 -0.60 -13.63 5.00
C HIS A 65 0.46 -12.58 4.63
N VAL A 66 0.16 -11.31 4.83
CA VAL A 66 1.09 -10.21 4.52
C VAL A 66 2.38 -10.33 5.33
N PHE A 67 2.31 -10.72 6.60
CA PHE A 67 3.51 -10.89 7.42
C PHE A 67 4.40 -12.05 6.93
N ARG A 68 3.80 -13.14 6.44
CA ARG A 68 4.55 -14.25 5.82
C ARG A 68 5.31 -13.78 4.59
N ASP A 69 4.63 -13.06 3.71
CA ASP A 69 5.20 -12.57 2.45
C ASP A 69 6.33 -11.56 2.71
N VAL A 70 6.11 -10.61 3.63
CA VAL A 70 7.13 -9.65 4.07
C VAL A 70 8.35 -10.36 4.67
N LYS A 71 8.14 -11.39 5.51
CA LYS A 71 9.24 -12.16 6.09
C LYS A 71 10.08 -12.86 5.01
N ALA A 72 9.43 -13.46 4.01
CA ALA A 72 10.13 -14.10 2.90
C ALA A 72 10.93 -13.08 2.07
N ASN A 73 10.33 -11.93 1.76
CA ASN A 73 10.99 -10.86 1.02
C ASN A 73 12.23 -10.31 1.76
N ILE A 74 12.10 -10.01 3.06
CA ILE A 74 13.24 -9.54 3.88
C ILE A 74 14.35 -10.59 3.94
N LEU A 75 13.99 -11.86 4.17
CA LEU A 75 14.98 -12.95 4.20
C LEU A 75 15.71 -13.06 2.86
N ASN A 76 14.98 -13.07 1.74
CA ASN A 76 15.57 -13.16 0.41
C ASN A 76 16.52 -11.98 0.13
N ASN A 77 16.11 -10.76 0.45
CA ASN A 77 16.94 -9.57 0.26
C ASN A 77 18.22 -9.63 1.11
N ASN A 78 18.13 -10.16 2.34
CA ASN A 78 19.31 -10.35 3.19
C ASN A 78 20.25 -11.45 2.65
N LEU A 79 19.71 -12.54 2.12
CA LEU A 79 20.52 -13.60 1.50
C LEU A 79 21.28 -13.08 0.27
N ILE A 80 20.60 -12.31 -0.59
CA ILE A 80 21.22 -11.66 -1.75
C ILE A 80 22.32 -10.69 -1.31
N ALA A 81 22.06 -9.84 -0.30
CA ALA A 81 23.03 -8.87 0.19
C ALA A 81 24.28 -9.51 0.84
N LEU A 82 24.17 -10.76 1.32
CA LEU A 82 25.27 -11.51 1.93
C LEU A 82 25.94 -12.50 0.95
N ASN A 83 25.52 -12.53 -0.32
CA ASN A 83 25.94 -13.53 -1.31
C ASN A 83 25.74 -14.99 -0.82
N LEU A 84 24.65 -15.24 -0.09
CA LEU A 84 24.30 -16.56 0.44
C LEU A 84 23.17 -17.25 -0.36
N HIS A 85 22.95 -16.79 -1.59
CA HIS A 85 21.98 -17.35 -2.53
C HIS A 85 22.68 -18.21 -3.59
#